data_AF-A0AAP2XW46-F1
#
_entry.id   AF-A0AAP2XW46-F1
#
_cell.length_a   1.000
_cell.length_b   1.000
_cell.length_c   1.000
_cell.angle_alpha   90.00
_cell.angle_beta   90.00
_cell.angle_gamma   90.00
#
_symmetry.space_group_name_H-M   'P 1'
#
loop_
_entity.id
_entity.type
_entity.pdbx_description
1 polymer ?
#
loop_
_entity_poly.entity_id
_entity_poly.type
_entity_poly.pdbx_seq_one_letter_code
_entity_poly.pdbx_strand_id
1 'polypeptide(L)' 'MENTKANTVLNHCNDVYFKYTLSREDEGSVYARNTIIERVTGIKVKESTVQNPNLDPGTIGKKRII' A
#
# COMPACT_ATOMS: atom_id res chain seq x y z
N MET A 1 -5.93 10.97 -28.02
CA MET A 1 -4.86 10.42 -27.16
C MET A 1 -4.59 11.45 -26.07
N GLU A 2 -5.39 11.43 -25.01
CA GLU A 2 -5.39 12.52 -24.02
C GLU A 2 -5.82 11.94 -22.67
N ASN A 3 -4.87 11.41 -21.90
CA ASN A 3 -4.97 11.43 -20.43
C ASN A 3 -3.65 11.12 -19.71
N THR A 4 -2.51 11.39 -20.33
CA THR A 4 -1.19 10.94 -19.84
C THR A 4 -0.89 11.52 -18.46
N LYS A 5 -1.22 12.79 -18.22
CA LYS A 5 -0.96 13.47 -16.93
C LYS A 5 -1.87 12.98 -15.80
N ALA A 6 -3.17 12.79 -16.05
CA ALA A 6 -4.09 12.31 -15.00
C ALA A 6 -3.78 10.87 -14.61
N ASN A 7 -3.42 10.02 -15.59
CA ASN A 7 -2.98 8.65 -15.32
C ASN A 7 -1.68 8.62 -14.52
N THR A 8 -0.71 9.51 -14.80
CA THR A 8 0.51 9.64 -14.00
C THR A 8 0.20 10.03 -12.55
N VAL A 9 -0.68 11.01 -12.32
CA VAL A 9 -1.07 11.43 -10.98
C VAL A 9 -1.78 10.31 -10.24
N LEU A 10 -2.74 9.64 -10.88
CA LEU A 10 -3.46 8.52 -10.30
C LEU A 10 -2.51 7.38 -9.90
N ASN A 11 -1.58 7.02 -10.78
CA ASN A 11 -0.58 5.99 -10.49
C ASN A 11 0.32 6.38 -9.31
N HIS A 12 0.75 7.64 -9.26
CA HIS A 12 1.55 8.14 -8.14
C HIS A 12 0.77 8.11 -6.82
N CYS A 13 -0.48 8.58 -6.80
CA CYS A 13 -1.32 8.54 -5.62
C CYS A 13 -1.57 7.10 -5.14
N ASN A 14 -1.82 6.18 -6.06
CA ASN A 14 -1.99 4.77 -5.74
C ASN A 14 -0.71 4.17 -5.14
N ASP A 15 0.44 4.43 -5.74
CA ASP A 15 1.74 3.96 -5.23
C ASP A 15 2.01 4.46 -3.81
N VAL A 16 1.78 5.74 -3.54
CA VAL A 16 1.92 6.32 -2.19
C VAL A 16 0.93 5.69 -1.21
N TYR A 17 -0.33 5.54 -1.60
CA TYR A 17 -1.36 4.94 -0.75
C TYR A 17 -1.00 3.50 -0.36
N PHE A 18 -0.69 2.65 -1.34
CA PHE A 18 -0.36 1.25 -1.08
C PHE A 18 0.93 1.11 -0.27
N LYS A 19 1.97 1.90 -0.55
CA LYS A 19 3.20 1.89 0.26
C LYS A 19 2.92 2.27 1.70
N TYR A 20 2.09 3.29 1.96
CA TYR A 20 1.73 3.69 3.31
C TYR A 20 0.97 2.57 4.04
N THR A 21 -0.13 2.10 3.44
CA THR A 21 -0.99 1.04 4.01
C THR A 21 -0.26 -0.27 4.27
N LEU A 22 0.70 -0.64 3.41
CA LEU A 22 1.43 -1.90 3.52
C LEU A 22 2.74 -1.80 4.30
N SER A 23 3.10 -0.63 4.84
CA SER A 23 4.33 -0.45 5.63
C SER A 23 4.09 -0.14 7.10
N ARG A 24 2.86 0.18 7.47
CA ARG A 24 2.53 0.66 8.81
C ARG A 24 1.51 -0.22 9.49
N GLU A 25 1.59 -0.18 10.82
CA GLU A 25 0.70 -0.90 11.72
C GLU A 25 -0.21 0.07 12.51
N ASP A 26 -0.35 1.32 12.04
CA ASP A 26 -1.37 2.23 12.57
C ASP A 26 -2.79 1.76 12.19
N GLU A 27 -3.79 2.13 12.99
CA GLU A 27 -5.18 1.66 12.86
C GLU A 27 -5.75 1.87 11.46
N GLY A 28 -5.45 3.01 10.82
CA GLY A 28 -5.91 3.31 9.47
C GLY A 28 -5.29 2.40 8.41
N SER A 29 -3.99 2.16 8.52
CA SER A 29 -3.25 1.22 7.66
C SER A 29 -3.72 -0.22 7.84
N VAL A 30 -3.96 -0.66 9.08
CA VAL A 30 -4.50 -2.00 9.39
C VAL A 30 -5.90 -2.17 8.79
N TYR A 31 -6.79 -1.20 8.99
CA TYR A 31 -8.14 -1.22 8.44
C TYR A 31 -8.15 -1.29 6.91
N ALA A 32 -7.37 -0.43 6.25
CA ALA A 32 -7.26 -0.40 4.80
C ALA A 32 -6.70 -1.72 4.25
N ARG A 33 -5.65 -2.26 4.87
CA ARG A 33 -5.03 -3.52 4.47
C ARG A 33 -6.01 -4.70 4.61
N ASN A 34 -6.71 -4.80 5.74
CA ASN A 34 -7.73 -5.83 5.95
C ASN A 34 -8.83 -5.73 4.90
N THR A 35 -9.29 -4.52 4.59
CA THR A 35 -10.31 -4.27 3.56
C THR A 35 -9.83 -4.70 2.17
N ILE A 36 -8.57 -4.43 1.81
CA ILE A 36 -7.99 -4.86 0.53
C ILE A 36 -7.91 -6.39 0.46
N ILE A 37 -7.42 -7.06 1.52
CA ILE A 37 -7.35 -8.52 1.57
C ILE A 37 -8.75 -9.12 1.42
N GLU A 38 -9.74 -8.60 2.14
CA GLU A 38 -11.14 -9.03 2.04
C GLU A 38 -11.68 -8.88 0.61
N ARG A 39 -11.45 -7.73 -0.04
CA ARG A 39 -11.94 -7.48 -1.39
C ARG A 39 -11.24 -8.33 -2.46
N VAL A 40 -9.95 -8.59 -2.30
CA VAL A 40 -9.15 -9.36 -3.28
C VAL A 40 -9.36 -10.85 -3.12
N THR A 41 -9.51 -11.33 -1.88
CA THR A 41 -9.53 -12.78 -1.57
C THR A 41 -10.91 -13.30 -1.20
N GLY A 42 -11.83 -12.43 -0.79
CA GLY A 42 -13.13 -12.81 -0.21
C GLY A 42 -13.06 -13.31 1.24
N ILE A 43 -11.89 -13.31 1.87
CA ILE A 43 -11.68 -13.84 3.22
C ILE A 43 -11.80 -12.73 4.24
N LYS A 44 -12.70 -12.88 5.22
CA LYS A 44 -12.86 -11.94 6.34
C LYS A 44 -11.62 -11.94 7.25
N VAL A 45 -10.98 -10.79 7.42
CA VAL A 45 -9.73 -10.67 8.16
C VAL A 45 -10.01 -10.16 9.57
N LYS A 46 -9.57 -10.91 10.59
CA LYS A 46 -9.66 -10.47 11.99
C LYS A 46 -8.50 -9.56 12.36
N GLU A 47 -7.29 -9.95 11.97
CA GLU A 47 -6.05 -9.21 12.20
C GLU A 47 -5.07 -9.49 11.05
N SER A 48 -4.15 -8.57 10.80
CA SER A 48 -3.08 -8.76 9.83
C SER A 48 -1.82 -8.04 10.28
N THR A 49 -0.67 -8.59 9.93
CA THR A 49 0.64 -7.99 10.18
C THR A 49 1.49 -8.06 8.93
N VAL A 50 2.31 -7.04 8.69
CA VAL A 50 3.24 -7.00 7.55
C VAL A 50 4.54 -7.67 7.93
N GLN A 51 4.87 -8.77 7.25
CA GLN A 51 6.12 -9.50 7.47
C GLN A 51 7.20 -9.24 6.40
N ASN A 52 6.89 -8.44 5.38
CA ASN A 52 7.85 -8.15 4.31
C ASN A 52 8.83 -7.04 4.75
N PRO A 53 10.12 -7.34 5.00
CA PRO A 53 11.08 -6.35 5.47
C PRO A 53 11.38 -5.26 4.43
N ASN A 54 11.09 -5.49 3.15
CA ASN A 54 11.24 -4.45 2.13
C ASN A 54 10.20 -3.33 2.26
N LEU A 55 9.13 -3.59 3.00
CA LEU A 55 8.09 -2.62 3.29
C LEU A 55 8.27 -1.94 4.64
N ASP A 56 9.37 -2.23 5.35
CA ASP A 56 9.69 -1.52 6.58
C ASP A 56 9.83 0.00 6.30
N PRO A 57 9.18 0.89 7.09
CA PRO A 57 9.25 2.33 6.88
C PRO A 57 10.68 2.88 6.89
N GLY A 58 11.58 2.28 7.68
CA GLY A 58 13.00 2.61 7.73
C GLY A 58 13.77 2.17 6.49
N THR A 59 13.17 1.34 5.63
CA THR A 59 13.71 0.81 4.37
C THR A 59 13.05 1.46 3.14
N ILE A 60 11.77 1.82 3.20
CA ILE A 60 10.95 2.34 2.07
C ILE A 60 11.45 3.66 1.47
N GLY A 61 12.28 4.43 2.18
CA GLY A 61 12.93 5.63 1.63
C GLY A 61 14.41 5.47 1.23
N LYS A 62 15.02 4.32 1.53
CA LYS A 62 16.47 4.09 1.35
C LYS A 62 16.83 3.33 0.09
N LYS A 63 15.91 2.51 -0.44
CA LYS A 63 16.09 1.91 -1.76
C LYS A 63 15.84 2.99 -2.80
N ARG A 64 16.92 3.46 -3.45
CA ARG A 64 16.79 4.12 -4.75
C ARG A 64 16.01 3.15 -5.63
N ILE A 65 14.83 3.57 -6.07
CA ILE A 65 14.12 2.91 -7.17
C ILE A 65 15.03 3.15 -8.38
N ILE A 66 15.72 2.09 -8.81
CA ILE A 66 16.63 2.10 -9.97
C ILE A 66 15.79 2.05 -11.24
#